data_AF-A0A8T3SMB9-F1
#
_entry.id   AF-A0A8T3SMB9-F1
#
_cell.length_a   1.000
_cell.length_b   1.000
_cell.length_c   1.000
_cell.angle_alpha   90.00
_cell.angle_beta   90.00
_cell.angle_gamma   90.00
#
_symmetry.space_group_name_H-M   'P 1'
#
loop_
_entity.id
_entity.type
_entity.pdbx_description
1 polymer ?
#
loop_
_entity_poly.entity_id
_entity_poly.type
_entity_poly.pdbx_seq_one_letter_code
_entity_poly.pdbx_strand_id
1 'polypeptide(L)'
;MRRPPRLTKLETSVSATEAVLIWLAEANCYGSLTAYAIATLEQPAPVDRIADLVEASVAERLAGRSASAQLEAARAGIQDAIFRYALVLRLNEAVASFVAGARSLGSLLVAHLNLLTQALSCHPAACRADPATSTEIDRTWRQCLALVESFVGDVRGLALATMRLEATFLDGQSALFADTAEGWDVVCQQARVVEALVDTVPAHQARLMPGLASKVSAADSATARADALAADLVSQSQSDACELLGDAAGARTALEVRLRAIDGSQPG
;
A
#
# COMPACT_ATOMS: atom_id res chain seq x y z
N MET A 1 12.55 42.80 0.71
CA MET A 1 13.51 41.88 1.35
C MET A 1 13.79 40.73 0.40
N ARG A 2 14.98 40.68 -0.20
CA ARG A 2 15.40 39.61 -1.12
C ARG A 2 15.88 38.42 -0.28
N ARG A 3 15.25 37.24 -0.46
CA ARG A 3 15.82 35.97 0.03
C ARG A 3 17.19 35.75 -0.64
N PRO A 4 18.21 35.24 0.07
CA PRO A 4 19.53 35.02 -0.51
C PRO A 4 19.49 33.92 -1.59
N PRO A 5 20.22 34.08 -2.71
CA PRO A 5 20.23 33.16 -3.86
C PRO A 5 20.92 31.81 -3.60
N ARG A 6 21.20 31.48 -2.33
CA ARG A 6 21.82 30.20 -1.91
C ARG A 6 20.79 29.16 -1.48
N LEU A 7 19.53 29.53 -1.24
CA LEU A 7 18.46 28.60 -0.90
C LEU A 7 17.72 28.06 -2.13
N THR A 8 17.67 28.81 -3.24
CA THR A 8 17.06 28.36 -4.50
C THR A 8 17.92 27.36 -5.30
N LYS A 9 19.21 27.19 -4.97
CA LYS A 9 20.07 26.13 -5.53
C LYS A 9 20.04 24.83 -4.73
N LEU A 10 19.35 24.81 -3.58
CA LEU A 10 19.10 23.60 -2.79
C LEU A 10 17.74 22.97 -3.10
N GLU A 11 16.92 23.62 -3.93
CA GLU A 11 15.58 23.18 -4.34
C GLU A 11 15.60 22.38 -5.66
N THR A 12 16.75 22.22 -6.33
CA THR A 12 16.85 21.48 -7.61
C THR A 12 17.45 20.07 -7.49
N SER A 13 17.78 19.61 -6.28
CA SER A 13 18.38 18.28 -6.12
C SER A 13 17.33 17.23 -5.72
N VAL A 14 16.91 16.44 -6.71
CA VAL A 14 16.03 15.28 -6.55
C VAL A 14 16.47 14.38 -5.37
N SER A 15 15.61 14.23 -4.37
CA SER A 15 15.81 13.27 -3.28
C SER A 15 15.56 11.83 -3.74
N ALA A 16 15.98 10.81 -2.98
CA ALA A 16 15.66 9.42 -3.29
C ALA A 16 14.15 9.18 -3.39
N THR A 17 13.36 9.83 -2.53
CA THR A 17 11.90 9.83 -2.62
C THR A 17 11.41 10.47 -3.91
N GLU A 18 11.92 11.65 -4.25
CA GLU A 18 11.50 12.39 -5.44
C GLU A 18 11.82 11.64 -6.75
N ALA A 19 12.96 10.94 -6.83
CA ALA A 19 13.31 10.12 -7.99
C ALA A 19 12.26 9.01 -8.21
N VAL A 20 11.82 8.35 -7.13
CA VAL A 20 10.77 7.32 -7.20
C VAL A 20 9.42 7.94 -7.52
N LEU A 21 9.08 9.11 -6.98
CA LEU A 21 7.82 9.78 -7.30
C LEU A 21 7.75 10.24 -8.76
N ILE A 22 8.85 10.71 -9.33
CA ILE A 22 8.96 11.03 -10.77
C ILE A 22 8.69 9.78 -11.60
N TRP A 23 9.35 8.66 -11.26
CA TRP A 23 9.11 7.38 -11.92
C TRP A 23 7.65 6.93 -11.78
N LEU A 24 7.08 7.00 -10.58
CA LEU A 24 5.71 6.57 -10.31
C LEU A 24 4.68 7.41 -11.07
N ALA A 25 4.90 8.72 -11.19
CA ALA A 25 4.04 9.59 -11.98
C ALA A 25 4.10 9.23 -13.47
N GLU A 26 5.28 8.94 -14.02
CA GLU A 26 5.44 8.45 -15.39
C GLU A 26 4.74 7.10 -15.58
N ALA A 27 4.95 6.16 -14.66
CA ALA A 27 4.38 4.81 -14.74
C ALA A 27 2.85 4.84 -14.67
N ASN A 28 2.27 5.74 -13.87
CA ASN A 28 0.82 5.92 -13.78
C ASN A 28 0.17 6.39 -15.08
N CYS A 29 0.91 7.02 -16.00
CA CYS A 29 0.38 7.38 -17.32
C CYS A 29 -0.07 6.15 -18.15
N TYR A 30 0.40 4.94 -17.81
CA TYR A 30 0.02 3.70 -18.48
C TYR A 30 -1.24 3.05 -17.88
N GLY A 31 -1.76 3.57 -16.77
CA GLY A 31 -3.00 3.13 -16.12
C GLY A 31 -2.89 1.88 -15.25
N SER A 32 -1.99 0.94 -15.55
CA SER A 32 -1.72 -0.23 -14.70
C SER A 32 -0.26 -0.62 -14.66
N LEU A 33 0.15 -1.31 -13.59
CA LEU A 33 1.50 -1.84 -13.45
C LEU A 33 1.83 -2.84 -14.59
N THR A 34 0.87 -3.67 -15.00
CA THR A 34 1.04 -4.61 -16.12
C THR A 34 1.23 -3.87 -17.44
N ALA A 35 0.43 -2.84 -17.72
CA ALA A 35 0.56 -2.06 -18.96
C ALA A 35 1.91 -1.32 -19.01
N TYR A 36 2.33 -0.75 -17.87
CA TYR A 36 3.65 -0.15 -17.73
C TYR A 36 4.76 -1.17 -18.00
N ALA A 37 4.74 -2.32 -17.32
CA ALA A 37 5.75 -3.37 -17.48
C ALA A 37 5.89 -3.83 -18.93
N ILE A 38 4.76 -4.06 -19.63
CA ILE A 38 4.74 -4.43 -21.05
C ILE A 38 5.37 -3.33 -21.91
N ALA A 39 5.02 -2.06 -21.68
CA ALA A 39 5.53 -0.94 -22.47
C ALA A 39 7.04 -0.69 -22.28
N THR A 40 7.59 -1.13 -21.15
CA THR A 40 9.00 -0.94 -20.80
C THR A 40 9.89 -2.16 -21.08
N LEU A 41 9.38 -3.23 -21.68
CA LEU A 41 10.18 -4.46 -21.93
C LEU A 41 11.45 -4.22 -22.75
N GLU A 42 11.43 -3.24 -23.67
CA GLU A 42 12.57 -2.90 -24.53
C GLU A 42 13.34 -1.65 -24.06
N GLN A 43 12.97 -1.11 -22.89
CA GLN A 43 13.58 0.09 -22.32
C GLN A 43 14.56 -0.27 -21.19
N PRO A 44 15.48 0.62 -20.81
CA PRO A 44 16.29 0.44 -19.61
C PRO A 44 15.41 0.16 -18.40
N ALA A 45 15.87 -0.72 -17.50
CA ALA A 45 15.09 -1.09 -16.34
C ALA A 45 14.79 0.16 -15.50
N PRO A 46 13.59 0.26 -14.89
CA PRO A 46 13.22 1.44 -14.11
C PRO A 46 14.21 1.75 -12.99
N VAL A 47 14.78 0.71 -12.39
CA VAL A 47 15.80 0.80 -11.34
C VAL A 47 17.08 1.49 -11.82
N ASP A 48 17.50 1.26 -13.08
CA ASP A 48 18.69 1.89 -13.66
C ASP A 48 18.43 3.39 -13.86
N ARG A 49 17.26 3.74 -14.38
CA ARG A 49 16.85 5.14 -14.57
C ARG A 49 16.79 5.90 -13.25
N ILE A 50 16.22 5.27 -12.22
CA ILE A 50 16.16 5.84 -10.86
C ILE A 50 17.57 6.05 -10.29
N ALA A 51 18.46 5.06 -10.44
CA ALA A 51 19.85 5.18 -9.98
C ALA A 51 20.58 6.32 -10.70
N ASP A 52 20.48 6.41 -12.02
CA ASP A 52 21.08 7.49 -12.81
C ASP A 52 20.57 8.88 -12.36
N LEU A 53 19.27 9.03 -12.07
CA LEU A 53 18.70 10.28 -11.54
C LEU A 53 19.30 10.65 -10.17
N VAL A 54 19.39 9.68 -9.26
CA VAL A 54 19.93 9.91 -7.92
C VAL A 54 21.41 10.28 -7.97
N GLU A 55 22.19 9.61 -8.81
CA GLU A 55 23.61 9.90 -9.01
C GLU A 55 23.85 11.31 -9.55
N ALA A 56 23.12 11.68 -10.60
CA ALA A 56 23.20 13.03 -11.16
C ALA A 56 22.87 14.08 -10.10
N SER A 57 21.84 13.84 -9.28
CA SER A 57 21.45 14.73 -8.20
C SER A 57 22.52 14.85 -7.10
N VAL A 58 23.13 13.73 -6.71
CA VAL A 58 24.22 13.71 -5.71
C VAL A 58 25.45 14.44 -6.23
N ALA A 59 25.83 14.21 -7.49
CA ALA A 59 26.96 14.87 -8.13
C ALA A 59 26.76 16.40 -8.18
N GLU A 60 25.56 16.87 -8.51
CA GLU A 60 25.23 18.30 -8.49
C GLU A 60 25.30 18.87 -7.07
N ARG A 61 24.67 18.21 -6.10
CA ARG A 61 24.59 18.67 -4.69
C ARG A 61 25.95 18.72 -4.01
N LEU A 62 26.82 17.78 -4.33
CA LEU A 62 28.15 17.63 -3.73
C LEU A 62 29.28 18.09 -4.65
N ALA A 63 28.97 18.89 -5.66
CA ALA A 63 29.98 19.49 -6.53
C ALA A 63 31.08 20.20 -5.70
N GLY A 64 32.33 19.82 -5.94
CA GLY A 64 33.49 20.32 -5.20
C GLY A 64 33.83 19.57 -3.89
N ARG A 65 33.08 18.53 -3.52
CA ARG A 65 33.49 17.54 -2.52
C ARG A 65 34.38 16.46 -3.14
N SER A 66 35.08 15.69 -2.31
CA SER A 66 35.91 14.58 -2.78
C SER A 66 35.08 13.51 -3.49
N ALA A 67 35.66 12.85 -4.50
CA ALA A 67 35.01 11.78 -5.25
C ALA A 67 34.49 10.66 -4.33
N SER A 68 35.26 10.29 -3.31
CA SER A 68 34.84 9.30 -2.31
C SER A 68 33.59 9.73 -1.52
N ALA A 69 33.46 11.00 -1.15
CA ALA A 69 32.28 11.49 -0.45
C ALA A 69 31.03 11.51 -1.37
N GLN A 70 31.23 11.80 -2.66
CA GLN A 70 30.16 11.75 -3.65
C GLN A 70 29.69 10.30 -3.88
N LEU A 71 30.64 9.36 -3.99
CA LEU A 71 30.34 7.94 -4.19
C LEU A 71 29.55 7.34 -3.02
N GLU A 72 29.96 7.59 -1.78
CA GLU A 72 29.24 7.07 -0.62
C GLU A 72 27.83 7.66 -0.50
N ALA A 73 27.67 8.95 -0.80
CA ALA A 73 26.35 9.59 -0.82
C ALA A 73 25.47 9.04 -1.96
N ALA A 74 26.04 8.77 -3.13
CA ALA A 74 25.32 8.17 -4.26
C ALA A 74 24.85 6.76 -3.91
N ARG A 75 25.73 5.92 -3.35
CA ARG A 75 25.39 4.56 -2.90
C ARG A 75 24.23 4.57 -1.91
N ALA A 76 24.31 5.40 -0.87
CA ALA A 76 23.24 5.50 0.12
C ALA A 76 21.93 5.96 -0.53
N GLY A 77 21.97 6.97 -1.40
CA GLY A 77 20.79 7.47 -2.10
C GLY A 77 20.14 6.43 -3.03
N ILE A 78 20.95 5.66 -3.77
CA ILE A 78 20.46 4.61 -4.68
C ILE A 78 19.81 3.48 -3.89
N GLN A 79 20.44 3.04 -2.79
CA GLN A 79 19.86 2.02 -1.91
C GLN A 79 18.49 2.46 -1.38
N ASP A 80 18.40 3.71 -0.91
CA ASP A 80 17.17 4.31 -0.42
C ASP A 80 16.09 4.43 -1.50
N ALA A 81 16.47 4.74 -2.74
CA ALA A 81 15.54 4.86 -3.85
C ALA A 81 15.04 3.50 -4.34
N ILE A 82 15.92 2.50 -4.45
CA ILE A 82 15.55 1.13 -4.83
C ILE A 82 14.63 0.49 -3.78
N PHE A 83 14.89 0.73 -2.49
CA PHE A 83 13.97 0.32 -1.42
C PHE A 83 12.57 0.91 -1.61
N ARG A 84 12.46 2.21 -1.88
CA ARG A 84 11.17 2.87 -2.09
C ARG A 84 10.47 2.40 -3.37
N TYR A 85 11.22 2.14 -4.43
CA TYR A 85 10.72 1.51 -5.65
C TYR A 85 10.12 0.12 -5.35
N ALA A 86 10.85 -0.74 -4.65
CA ALA A 86 10.37 -2.06 -4.24
C ALA A 86 9.12 -1.97 -3.37
N LEU A 87 9.10 -1.01 -2.43
CA LEU A 87 7.94 -0.75 -1.57
C LEU A 87 6.68 -0.38 -2.38
N VAL A 88 6.81 0.47 -3.40
CA VAL A 88 5.68 0.80 -4.29
C VAL A 88 5.14 -0.45 -4.98
N LEU A 89 6.02 -1.32 -5.51
CA LEU A 89 5.60 -2.56 -6.15
C LEU A 89 4.89 -3.50 -5.17
N ARG A 90 5.45 -3.67 -3.96
CA ARG A 90 4.85 -4.51 -2.91
C ARG A 90 3.51 -3.99 -2.41
N LEU A 91 3.36 -2.67 -2.27
CA LEU A 91 2.06 -2.07 -1.94
C LEU A 91 1.00 -2.37 -3.00
N ASN A 92 1.36 -2.22 -4.28
CA ASN A 92 0.45 -2.55 -5.38
C ASN A 92 0.10 -4.03 -5.42
N GLU A 93 1.09 -4.92 -5.26
CA GLU A 93 0.87 -6.36 -5.21
C GLU A 93 -0.06 -6.75 -4.04
N ALA A 94 0.22 -6.24 -2.83
CA ALA A 94 -0.57 -6.54 -1.64
C ALA A 94 -2.02 -6.06 -1.79
N VAL A 95 -2.23 -4.82 -2.28
CA VAL A 95 -3.57 -4.28 -2.50
C VAL A 95 -4.29 -5.03 -3.62
N ALA A 96 -3.65 -5.28 -4.77
CA ALA A 96 -4.27 -6.00 -5.89
C ALA A 96 -4.66 -7.43 -5.49
N SER A 97 -3.77 -8.14 -4.80
CA SER A 97 -4.01 -9.49 -4.28
C SER A 97 -5.19 -9.50 -3.29
N PHE A 98 -5.23 -8.53 -2.37
CA PHE A 98 -6.34 -8.39 -1.43
C PHE A 98 -7.66 -8.08 -2.14
N VAL A 99 -7.67 -7.14 -3.09
CA VAL A 99 -8.86 -6.75 -3.87
C VAL A 99 -9.46 -7.93 -4.60
N ALA A 100 -8.62 -8.78 -5.21
CA ALA A 100 -9.07 -9.97 -5.95
C ALA A 100 -9.92 -10.92 -5.09
N GLY A 101 -9.56 -11.11 -3.81
CA GLY A 101 -10.34 -11.92 -2.87
C GLY A 101 -11.49 -11.17 -2.21
N ALA A 102 -11.24 -9.93 -1.80
CA ALA A 102 -12.15 -9.13 -0.99
C ALA A 102 -13.46 -8.77 -1.71
N ARG A 103 -13.43 -8.56 -3.03
CA ARG A 103 -14.62 -8.15 -3.80
C ARG A 103 -15.76 -9.17 -3.75
N SER A 104 -15.40 -10.45 -3.87
CA SER A 104 -16.34 -11.56 -3.82
C SER A 104 -16.87 -11.76 -2.40
N LEU A 105 -15.98 -11.70 -1.41
CA LEU A 105 -16.34 -11.84 -0.01
C LEU A 105 -17.29 -10.72 0.45
N GLY A 106 -16.98 -9.46 0.13
CA GLY A 106 -17.85 -8.33 0.45
C GLY A 106 -19.24 -8.47 -0.15
N SER A 107 -19.34 -8.89 -1.41
CA SER A 107 -20.63 -9.14 -2.07
C SER A 107 -21.43 -10.27 -1.40
N LEU A 108 -20.75 -11.36 -1.03
CA LEU A 108 -21.35 -12.47 -0.30
C LEU A 108 -21.87 -12.05 1.08
N LEU A 109 -21.10 -11.24 1.82
CA LEU A 109 -21.49 -10.72 3.13
C LEU A 109 -22.72 -9.82 3.01
N VAL A 110 -22.77 -8.93 2.02
CA VAL A 110 -23.96 -8.11 1.76
C VAL A 110 -25.19 -8.98 1.47
N ALA A 111 -25.07 -9.98 0.60
CA ALA A 111 -26.18 -10.88 0.28
C ALA A 111 -26.64 -11.67 1.52
N HIS A 112 -25.69 -12.20 2.30
CA HIS A 112 -25.99 -12.98 3.49
C HIS A 112 -26.66 -12.15 4.58
N LEU A 113 -26.16 -10.93 4.84
CA LEU A 113 -26.78 -10.00 5.79
C LEU A 113 -28.21 -9.68 5.38
N ASN A 114 -28.47 -9.37 4.11
CA ASN A 114 -29.82 -9.10 3.62
C ASN A 114 -30.76 -10.30 3.81
N LEU A 115 -30.31 -11.52 3.51
CA LEU A 115 -31.09 -12.74 3.70
C LEU A 115 -31.40 -12.98 5.19
N LEU A 116 -30.43 -12.81 6.08
CA LEU A 116 -30.62 -12.93 7.52
C LEU A 116 -31.61 -11.88 8.04
N THR A 117 -31.45 -10.62 7.64
CA THR A 117 -32.35 -9.53 8.01
C THR A 117 -33.78 -9.80 7.52
N GLN A 118 -33.94 -10.33 6.30
CA GLN A 118 -35.25 -10.70 5.76
C GLN A 118 -35.88 -11.87 6.52
N ALA A 119 -35.13 -12.94 6.78
CA ALA A 119 -35.62 -14.10 7.52
C ALA A 119 -36.11 -13.70 8.92
N LEU A 120 -35.35 -12.84 9.61
CA LEU A 120 -35.71 -12.29 10.91
C LEU A 120 -36.95 -11.39 10.85
N SER A 121 -37.21 -10.73 9.73
CA SER A 121 -38.34 -9.80 9.55
C SER A 121 -39.65 -10.52 9.18
N CYS A 122 -39.58 -11.61 8.41
CA CYS A 122 -40.77 -12.32 7.92
C CYS A 122 -41.37 -13.28 8.95
N HIS A 123 -40.59 -13.81 9.90
CA HIS A 123 -41.05 -14.85 10.84
C HIS A 123 -40.81 -14.56 12.33
N PRO A 124 -41.11 -13.36 12.87
CA PRO A 124 -40.79 -13.02 14.26
C PRO A 124 -41.57 -13.84 15.29
N ALA A 125 -42.77 -14.34 14.96
CA ALA A 125 -43.56 -15.18 15.88
C ALA A 125 -43.07 -16.64 15.88
N ALA A 126 -42.69 -17.20 14.73
CA ALA A 126 -42.20 -18.57 14.61
C ALA A 126 -40.82 -18.73 15.28
N CYS A 127 -39.94 -17.73 15.14
CA CYS A 127 -38.63 -17.73 15.81
C CYS A 127 -38.75 -17.69 17.35
N ARG A 128 -39.84 -17.12 17.89
CA ARG A 128 -40.09 -17.05 19.34
C ARG A 128 -40.73 -18.31 19.91
N ALA A 129 -41.44 -19.07 19.07
CA ALA A 129 -42.15 -20.27 19.50
C ALA A 129 -41.23 -21.50 19.62
N ASP A 130 -40.13 -21.53 18.87
CA ASP A 130 -39.16 -22.62 18.88
C ASP A 130 -37.76 -22.17 19.38
N PRO A 131 -37.35 -22.59 20.59
CA PRO A 131 -36.03 -22.32 21.14
C PRO A 131 -34.86 -22.83 20.28
N ALA A 132 -35.05 -23.92 19.52
CA ALA A 132 -33.99 -24.48 18.68
C ALA A 132 -33.70 -23.55 17.50
N THR A 133 -34.74 -23.11 16.79
CA THR A 133 -34.66 -22.11 15.71
C THR A 133 -34.03 -20.80 16.20
N SER A 134 -34.42 -20.29 17.37
CA SER A 134 -33.84 -19.08 17.95
C SER A 134 -32.33 -19.23 18.21
N THR A 135 -31.90 -20.37 18.76
CA THR A 135 -30.48 -20.64 19.04
C THR A 135 -29.64 -20.75 17.76
N GLU A 136 -30.20 -21.34 16.70
CA GLU A 136 -29.53 -21.47 15.41
C GLU A 136 -29.35 -20.10 14.74
N ILE A 137 -30.39 -19.28 14.73
CA ILE A 137 -30.34 -17.91 14.20
C ILE A 137 -29.29 -17.08 14.95
N ASP A 138 -29.25 -17.16 16.29
CA ASP A 138 -28.25 -16.45 17.11
C ASP A 138 -26.82 -16.86 16.73
N ARG A 139 -26.59 -18.17 16.57
CA ARG A 139 -25.29 -18.71 16.20
C ARG A 139 -24.87 -18.21 14.82
N THR A 140 -25.75 -18.30 13.82
CA THR A 140 -25.48 -17.84 12.45
C THR A 140 -25.23 -16.34 12.42
N TRP A 141 -26.00 -15.56 13.18
CA TRP A 141 -25.78 -14.13 13.31
C TRP A 141 -24.40 -13.81 13.90
N ARG A 142 -24.02 -14.43 15.01
CA ARG A 142 -22.69 -14.23 15.63
C ARG A 142 -21.55 -14.62 14.70
N GLN A 143 -21.70 -15.71 13.94
CA GLN A 143 -20.73 -16.11 12.93
C GLN A 143 -20.62 -15.07 11.81
N CYS A 144 -21.76 -14.54 11.34
CA CYS A 144 -21.78 -13.48 10.35
C CYS A 144 -21.10 -12.20 10.86
N LEU A 145 -21.38 -11.79 12.10
CA LEU A 145 -20.71 -10.64 12.72
C LEU A 145 -19.19 -10.82 12.82
N ALA A 146 -18.71 -12.01 13.21
CA ALA A 146 -17.29 -12.30 13.27
C ALA A 146 -16.62 -12.21 11.88
N LEU A 147 -17.31 -12.67 10.82
CA LEU A 147 -16.83 -12.54 9.44
C LEU A 147 -16.80 -11.07 8.99
N VAL A 148 -17.82 -10.28 9.33
CA VAL A 148 -17.87 -8.84 9.05
C VAL A 148 -16.73 -8.12 9.78
N GLU A 149 -16.53 -8.41 11.06
CA GLU A 149 -15.47 -7.83 11.87
C GLU A 149 -14.08 -8.15 11.29
N SER A 150 -13.85 -9.40 10.88
CA SER A 150 -12.61 -9.76 10.19
C SER A 150 -12.45 -8.98 8.88
N PHE A 151 -13.44 -9.02 8.00
CA PHE A 151 -13.39 -8.37 6.70
C PHE A 151 -13.14 -6.86 6.81
N VAL A 152 -13.94 -6.16 7.62
CA VAL A 152 -13.79 -4.71 7.85
C VAL A 152 -12.45 -4.41 8.54
N GLY A 153 -12.03 -5.25 9.48
CA GLY A 153 -10.74 -5.15 10.15
C GLY A 153 -9.56 -5.28 9.19
N ASP A 154 -9.62 -6.22 8.25
CA ASP A 154 -8.58 -6.45 7.24
C ASP A 154 -8.52 -5.27 6.24
N VAL A 155 -9.68 -4.80 5.74
CA VAL A 155 -9.76 -3.61 4.85
C VAL A 155 -9.17 -2.38 5.56
N ARG A 156 -9.57 -2.12 6.80
CA ARG A 156 -9.06 -0.97 7.57
C ARG A 156 -7.58 -1.12 7.91
N GLY A 157 -7.13 -2.32 8.25
CA GLY A 157 -5.74 -2.62 8.54
C GLY A 157 -4.83 -2.33 7.35
N LEU A 158 -5.22 -2.82 6.16
CA LEU A 158 -4.51 -2.54 4.91
C LEU A 158 -4.55 -1.05 4.55
N ALA A 159 -5.71 -0.38 4.67
CA ALA A 159 -5.82 1.06 4.44
C ALA A 159 -4.84 1.87 5.31
N LEU A 160 -4.79 1.55 6.60
CA LEU A 160 -3.95 2.24 7.57
C LEU A 160 -2.47 1.92 7.37
N ALA A 161 -2.12 0.68 7.01
CA ALA A 161 -0.75 0.30 6.68
C ALA A 161 -0.25 1.08 5.45
N THR A 162 -1.02 1.09 4.36
CA THR A 162 -0.69 1.83 3.13
C THR A 162 -0.50 3.31 3.42
N MET A 163 -1.46 3.96 4.10
CA MET A 163 -1.38 5.37 4.48
C MET A 163 -0.11 5.69 5.28
N ARG A 164 0.25 4.84 6.25
CA ARG A 164 1.45 5.04 7.09
C ARG A 164 2.74 4.87 6.30
N LEU A 165 2.80 3.87 5.42
CA LEU A 165 3.97 3.63 4.58
C LEU A 165 4.15 4.76 3.56
N GLU A 166 3.07 5.21 2.92
CA GLU A 166 3.07 6.36 2.02
C GLU A 166 3.53 7.64 2.74
N ALA A 167 2.99 7.92 3.93
CA ALA A 167 3.40 9.06 4.74
C ALA A 167 4.88 9.00 5.17
N THR A 168 5.40 7.80 5.45
CA THR A 168 6.76 7.61 5.96
C THR A 168 7.81 7.61 4.85
N PHE A 169 7.52 6.99 3.71
CA PHE A 169 8.51 6.70 2.68
C PHE A 169 8.28 7.41 1.35
N LEU A 170 7.06 7.91 1.10
CA LEU A 170 6.63 8.51 -0.18
C LEU A 170 6.06 9.92 0.00
N ASP A 171 6.39 10.61 1.09
CA ASP A 171 5.93 11.97 1.41
C ASP A 171 4.39 12.13 1.34
N GLY A 172 3.66 11.06 1.67
CA GLY A 172 2.20 11.01 1.65
C GLY A 172 1.58 10.93 0.25
N GLN A 173 2.39 10.74 -0.80
CA GLN A 173 1.88 10.46 -2.14
C GLN A 173 1.41 9.01 -2.25
N SER A 174 0.33 8.80 -3.03
CA SER A 174 -0.19 7.45 -3.20
C SER A 174 0.76 6.58 -4.02
N ALA A 175 0.98 5.36 -3.55
CA ALA A 175 1.77 4.35 -4.23
C ALA A 175 0.99 3.61 -5.33
N LEU A 176 -0.33 3.64 -5.28
CA LEU A 176 -1.17 2.74 -6.08
C LEU A 176 -1.28 3.20 -7.54
N PHE A 177 -1.21 2.22 -8.46
CA PHE A 177 -1.59 2.43 -9.86
C PHE A 177 -3.10 2.60 -9.98
N ALA A 178 -3.54 3.32 -11.01
CA ALA A 178 -4.95 3.73 -11.17
C ALA A 178 -5.93 2.54 -11.14
N ASP A 179 -5.61 1.43 -11.80
CA ASP A 179 -6.44 0.22 -11.79
C ASP A 179 -6.58 -0.42 -10.40
N THR A 180 -5.48 -0.46 -9.65
CA THR A 180 -5.41 -1.01 -8.30
C THR A 180 -6.15 -0.09 -7.33
N ALA A 181 -6.00 1.23 -7.48
CA ALA A 181 -6.71 2.24 -6.70
C ALA A 181 -8.23 2.17 -6.93
N GLU A 182 -8.68 2.02 -8.18
CA GLU A 182 -10.12 1.85 -8.49
C GLU A 182 -10.68 0.59 -7.84
N GLY A 183 -9.98 -0.55 -7.96
CA GLY A 183 -10.38 -1.80 -7.32
C GLY A 183 -10.43 -1.68 -5.79
N TRP A 184 -9.47 -0.96 -5.21
CA TRP A 184 -9.39 -0.68 -3.79
C TRP A 184 -10.56 0.16 -3.28
N ASP A 185 -10.94 1.21 -4.02
CA ASP A 185 -12.08 2.07 -3.69
C ASP A 185 -13.40 1.29 -3.64
N VAL A 186 -13.59 0.36 -4.58
CA VAL A 186 -14.76 -0.54 -4.60
C VAL A 186 -14.82 -1.38 -3.34
N VAL A 187 -13.70 -1.98 -2.93
CA VAL A 187 -13.64 -2.81 -1.71
C VAL A 187 -13.87 -1.97 -0.45
N CYS A 188 -13.29 -0.77 -0.38
CA CYS A 188 -13.54 0.16 0.72
C CYS A 188 -15.01 0.56 0.81
N GLN A 189 -15.65 0.81 -0.34
CA GLN A 189 -17.08 1.10 -0.40
C GLN A 189 -17.92 -0.10 0.06
N GLN A 190 -17.57 -1.33 -0.36
CA GLN A 190 -18.24 -2.54 0.10
C GLN A 190 -18.12 -2.73 1.62
N ALA A 191 -16.93 -2.50 2.19
CA ALA A 191 -16.72 -2.58 3.64
C ALA A 191 -17.64 -1.60 4.40
N ARG A 192 -17.77 -0.36 3.92
CA ARG A 192 -18.71 0.63 4.48
C ARG A 192 -20.16 0.17 4.39
N VAL A 193 -20.57 -0.42 3.26
CA VAL A 193 -21.94 -0.94 3.09
C VAL A 193 -22.19 -2.11 4.03
N VAL A 194 -21.25 -3.04 4.16
CA VAL A 194 -21.36 -4.19 5.08
C VAL A 194 -21.48 -3.72 6.53
N GLU A 195 -20.64 -2.76 6.95
CA GLU A 195 -20.69 -2.17 8.29
C GLU A 195 -22.03 -1.48 8.55
N ALA A 196 -22.49 -0.65 7.59
CA ALA A 196 -23.79 0.01 7.69
C ALA A 196 -24.95 -0.98 7.75
N LEU A 197 -24.89 -2.09 7.01
CA LEU A 197 -25.93 -3.12 7.08
C LEU A 197 -26.02 -3.74 8.47
N VAL A 198 -24.87 -4.02 9.11
CA VAL A 198 -24.84 -4.50 10.50
C VAL A 198 -25.47 -3.48 11.46
N ASP A 199 -25.21 -2.19 11.26
CA ASP A 199 -25.81 -1.12 12.08
C ASP A 199 -27.31 -0.93 11.83
N THR A 200 -27.81 -1.23 10.63
CA THR A 200 -29.22 -1.12 10.28
C THR A 200 -30.09 -2.27 10.79
N VAL A 201 -29.47 -3.33 11.32
CA VAL A 201 -30.18 -4.45 11.97
C VAL A 201 -30.98 -3.87 13.14
N PRO A 202 -32.32 -3.76 13.04
CA PRO A 202 -33.03 -2.79 13.85
C PRO A 202 -32.94 -3.12 15.33
N ALA A 203 -32.92 -2.10 16.18
CA ALA A 203 -33.06 -2.23 17.64
C ALA A 203 -34.25 -3.11 18.08
N HIS A 204 -35.24 -3.32 17.20
CA HIS A 204 -36.35 -4.26 17.40
C HIS A 204 -35.91 -5.73 17.44
N GLN A 205 -34.86 -6.14 16.72
CA GLN A 205 -34.29 -7.50 16.72
C GLN A 205 -33.41 -7.74 17.94
N ALA A 206 -32.64 -6.73 18.36
CA ALA A 206 -31.92 -6.75 19.64
C ALA A 206 -32.86 -6.91 20.87
N ARG A 207 -34.12 -6.47 20.76
CA ARG A 207 -35.17 -6.73 21.77
C ARG A 207 -35.79 -8.13 21.67
N LEU A 208 -35.80 -8.73 20.47
CA LEU A 208 -36.33 -10.07 20.24
C LEU A 208 -35.36 -11.16 20.70
N MET A 209 -34.06 -10.86 20.73
CA MET A 209 -32.98 -11.77 21.08
C MET A 209 -31.92 -11.03 21.94
N PRO A 210 -32.09 -11.02 23.27
CA PRO A 210 -31.14 -10.38 24.18
C PRO A 210 -29.83 -11.18 24.17
N GLY A 211 -28.82 -10.70 23.42
CA GLY A 211 -27.55 -11.41 23.25
C GLY A 211 -26.83 -11.10 21.93
N LEU A 212 -27.54 -10.55 20.93
CA LEU A 212 -26.92 -9.97 19.74
C LEU A 212 -26.13 -8.72 20.14
N ALA A 213 -24.89 -8.89 20.58
CA ALA A 213 -23.97 -7.79 20.83
C ALA A 213 -23.81 -6.96 19.55
N SER A 214 -24.09 -5.67 19.66
CA SER A 214 -24.35 -4.78 18.52
C SER A 214 -23.14 -3.99 18.03
N LYS A 215 -21.91 -4.38 18.35
CA LYS A 215 -20.74 -3.57 18.02
C LYS A 215 -19.59 -4.43 17.51
N VAL A 216 -19.30 -4.27 16.23
CA VAL A 216 -18.05 -4.68 15.61
C VAL A 216 -16.95 -3.79 16.19
N SER A 217 -15.99 -4.35 16.93
CA SER A 217 -14.89 -3.59 17.55
C SER A 217 -13.66 -3.61 16.64
N ALA A 218 -13.84 -3.18 15.39
CA ALA A 218 -12.81 -3.30 14.36
C ALA A 218 -11.62 -2.32 14.50
N ALA A 219 -11.68 -1.32 15.38
CA ALA A 219 -10.66 -0.26 15.45
C ALA A 219 -9.30 -0.73 16.01
N ASP A 220 -9.29 -1.37 17.18
CA ASP A 220 -8.06 -1.89 17.80
C ASP A 220 -7.47 -3.02 16.96
N SER A 221 -8.36 -3.86 16.41
CA SER A 221 -8.01 -4.96 15.54
C SER A 221 -7.41 -4.49 14.20
N ALA A 222 -7.86 -3.35 13.67
CA ALA A 222 -7.29 -2.76 12.46
C ALA A 222 -5.90 -2.18 12.70
N THR A 223 -5.66 -1.55 13.86
CA THR A 223 -4.35 -0.96 14.20
C THR A 223 -3.27 -2.03 14.31
N ALA A 224 -3.54 -3.10 15.07
CA ALA A 224 -2.59 -4.21 15.22
C ALA A 224 -2.29 -4.91 13.88
N ARG A 225 -3.32 -5.10 13.03
CA ARG A 225 -3.14 -5.63 11.67
C ARG A 225 -2.29 -4.70 10.81
N ALA A 226 -2.54 -3.38 10.89
CA ALA A 226 -1.78 -2.39 10.13
C ALA A 226 -0.31 -2.38 10.51
N ASP A 227 0.01 -2.49 11.81
CA ASP A 227 1.39 -2.54 12.29
C ASP A 227 2.12 -3.79 11.78
N ALA A 228 1.49 -4.96 11.90
CA ALA A 228 2.06 -6.22 11.42
C ALA A 228 2.29 -6.19 9.90
N LEU A 229 1.27 -5.75 9.14
CA LEU A 229 1.36 -5.68 7.69
C LEU A 229 2.41 -4.67 7.21
N ALA A 230 2.50 -3.51 7.85
CA ALA A 230 3.49 -2.50 7.50
C ALA A 230 4.93 -3.02 7.74
N ALA A 231 5.14 -3.73 8.86
CA ALA A 231 6.44 -4.35 9.16
C ALA A 231 6.82 -5.42 8.12
N ASP A 232 5.87 -6.29 7.75
CA ASP A 232 6.08 -7.33 6.75
C ASP A 232 6.41 -6.73 5.37
N LEU A 233 5.65 -5.72 4.94
CA LEU A 233 5.88 -5.04 3.66
C LEU A 233 7.24 -4.35 3.60
N VAL A 234 7.66 -3.68 4.69
CA VAL A 234 8.99 -3.07 4.77
C VAL A 234 10.09 -4.13 4.70
N SER A 235 9.95 -5.22 5.45
CA SER A 235 10.91 -6.33 5.46
C SER A 235 11.05 -6.96 4.07
N GLN A 236 9.94 -7.25 3.40
CA GLN A 236 9.93 -7.78 2.03
C GLN A 236 10.57 -6.80 1.04
N SER A 237 10.24 -5.52 1.14
CA SER A 237 10.80 -4.49 0.26
C SER A 237 12.31 -4.31 0.47
N GLN A 238 12.80 -4.47 1.70
CA GLN A 238 14.24 -4.50 1.99
C GLN A 238 14.93 -5.71 1.36
N SER A 239 14.30 -6.89 1.44
CA SER A 239 14.80 -8.11 0.79
C SER A 239 14.89 -7.93 -0.73
N ASP A 240 13.81 -7.48 -1.36
CA ASP A 240 13.76 -7.23 -2.80
C ASP A 240 14.77 -6.17 -3.22
N ALA A 241 14.93 -5.10 -2.43
CA ALA A 241 15.93 -4.09 -2.71
C ALA A 241 17.34 -4.68 -2.66
N CYS A 242 17.63 -5.57 -1.72
CA CYS A 242 18.92 -6.26 -1.65
C CYS A 242 19.14 -7.20 -2.85
N GLU A 243 18.09 -7.88 -3.32
CA GLU A 243 18.13 -8.73 -4.51
C GLU A 243 18.36 -7.89 -5.78
N LEU A 244 17.57 -6.83 -5.98
CA LEU A 244 17.75 -5.87 -7.07
C LEU A 244 19.14 -5.25 -7.06
N LEU A 245 19.67 -4.91 -5.87
CA LEU A 245 21.03 -4.42 -5.71
C LEU A 245 22.09 -5.52 -5.93
N GLY A 246 21.76 -6.78 -5.67
CA GLY A 246 22.60 -7.98 -5.86
C GLY A 246 22.76 -8.35 -7.33
N ASP A 247 21.68 -8.28 -8.11
CA ASP A 247 21.74 -8.21 -9.58
C ASP A 247 22.44 -6.92 -10.03
N ALA A 248 22.31 -5.83 -9.27
CA ALA A 248 23.12 -4.62 -9.44
C ALA A 248 24.57 -4.74 -8.92
N ALA A 249 25.10 -5.91 -8.53
CA ALA A 249 26.55 -6.07 -8.37
C ALA A 249 27.28 -5.92 -9.72
N GLY A 250 26.61 -6.29 -10.82
CA GLY A 250 27.01 -5.95 -12.18
C GLY A 250 26.97 -4.44 -12.44
N ALA A 251 25.90 -3.77 -12.02
CA ALA A 251 25.79 -2.31 -12.12
C ALA A 251 26.78 -1.58 -11.19
N ARG A 252 27.11 -2.11 -10.00
CA ARG A 252 28.13 -1.61 -9.07
C ARG A 252 29.51 -1.64 -9.71
N THR A 253 29.83 -2.69 -10.46
CA THR A 253 31.08 -2.78 -11.21
C THR A 253 31.10 -1.75 -12.34
N ALA A 254 29.98 -1.57 -13.06
CA ALA A 254 29.85 -0.53 -14.08
C ALA A 254 29.93 0.89 -13.49
N LEU A 255 29.42 1.09 -12.28
CA LEU A 255 29.49 2.34 -11.53
C LEU A 255 30.90 2.67 -11.10
N GLU A 256 31.59 1.70 -10.49
CA GLU A 256 32.98 1.84 -10.08
C GLU A 256 33.90 2.09 -11.29
N VAL A 257 33.61 1.48 -12.43
CA VAL A 257 34.31 1.75 -13.70
C VAL A 257 34.00 3.14 -14.25
N ARG A 258 32.74 3.59 -14.24
CA ARG A 258 32.33 4.93 -14.68
C ARG A 258 32.89 6.04 -13.79
N LEU A 259 32.89 5.84 -12.47
CA LEU A 259 33.44 6.78 -11.49
C LEU A 259 34.97 6.88 -11.59
N ARG A 260 35.68 5.76 -11.81
CA ARG A 260 37.12 5.79 -12.12
C ARG A 260 37.43 6.51 -13.43
N ALA A 261 36.54 6.44 -14.42
CA ALA A 261 36.69 7.18 -15.68
C ALA A 261 36.52 8.71 -15.50
N ILE A 262 35.70 9.13 -14.53
CA ILE A 262 35.56 10.54 -14.13
C ILE A 262 36.84 11.02 -13.42
N ASP A 263 37.41 10.21 -12.52
CA ASP A 263 38.67 10.52 -11.83
C ASP A 263 39.88 10.56 -12.78
N GLY A 264 39.85 9.78 -13.86
CA GLY A 264 40.92 9.74 -14.88
C GLY A 264 40.87 10.85 -15.94
N SER A 265 39.84 11.71 -15.94
CA SER A 265 39.60 12.70 -17.00
C SER A 265 39.92 14.16 -16.61
N GLN A 266 40.67 14.41 -15.53
CA GLN A 266 41.21 15.76 -15.28
C GLN A 266 42.48 16.00 -16.10
N PRO A 267 42.49 16.93 -17.10
CA PRO A 267 43.73 17.38 -17.70
C PRO A 267 44.47 18.29 -16.72
N GLY A 268 45.75 17.98 -16.49
CA GLY A 268 46.68 18.84 -15.75
C GLY A 268 47.05 20.11 -16.52
#